data_AF-A0A3M0ZMD0-F1
#
_entry.id   AF-A0A3M0ZMD0-F1
#
_cell.length_a   1.000
_cell.length_b   1.000
_cell.length_c   1.000
_cell.angle_alpha   90.00
_cell.angle_beta   90.00
_cell.angle_gamma   90.00
#
_symmetry.space_group_name_H-M   'P 1'
#
loop_
_entity.id
_entity.type
_entity.pdbx_description
1 polymer ?
#
loop_
_entity_poly.entity_id
_entity_poly.type
_entity_poly.pdbx_seq_one_letter_code
_entity_poly.pdbx_strand_id
1 'polypeptide(L)'
;MDHILTYMTFIPIAGMLVVLALPRTAHNAIRWTALAFTLPPLVLAVRLFAAFDRTSAGIQFLERHAWIPAYNIQYIMGADGLSVTMILLTALLCPLCLLASWNIERGVKGYFALFLLLDGAMMGVFCALDFFLFYIFWEVMLLPMYFLIGIWGGPRREYAAIKFFLYTLVGSVLMLIAMLGLYFYAEPHTFDMMVLAERAGGYGRTFQHWAWIALFIGFAIKIPAFPFHTWLPDAHVEAPTAISVILAGVLLKMGTYGILRICYPILPGATAEMAFWALAALGTLNIVYGALCAMAQADMKKLVAYSSISHMGYVMLGMATLTAQGINGAVFQMFNHGTITAMLF
;
A
#
# COMPACT_ATOMS: atom_id res chain seq x y z
N MET A 1 -19.03 -12.80 10.10
CA MET A 1 -17.60 -12.43 10.17
C MET A 1 -16.85 -13.15 9.07
N ASP A 2 -17.31 -14.34 8.71
CA ASP A 2 -16.97 -15.04 7.48
C ASP A 2 -17.01 -14.09 6.27
N HIS A 3 -15.97 -14.16 5.44
CA HIS A 3 -15.78 -13.37 4.23
C HIS A 3 -15.74 -11.85 4.37
N ILE A 4 -15.55 -11.32 5.59
CA ILE A 4 -15.54 -9.87 5.84
C ILE A 4 -14.50 -9.14 4.99
N LEU A 5 -13.29 -9.70 4.85
CA LEU A 5 -12.20 -9.10 4.08
C LEU A 5 -12.54 -9.07 2.58
N THR A 6 -13.10 -10.15 2.06
CA THR A 6 -13.58 -10.25 0.67
C THR A 6 -14.64 -9.18 0.38
N TYR A 7 -15.61 -9.00 1.28
CA TYR A 7 -16.61 -7.94 1.12
C TYR A 7 -15.99 -6.55 1.15
N MET A 8 -15.07 -6.27 2.08
CA MET A 8 -14.38 -4.98 2.16
C MET A 8 -13.60 -4.65 0.89
N THR A 9 -12.93 -5.65 0.30
CA THR A 9 -12.13 -5.49 -0.92
C THR A 9 -12.99 -5.32 -2.18
N PHE A 10 -14.06 -6.11 -2.33
CA PHE A 10 -14.81 -6.16 -3.59
C PHE A 10 -16.06 -5.28 -3.63
N ILE A 11 -16.60 -4.80 -2.51
CA ILE A 11 -17.72 -3.84 -2.50
C ILE A 11 -17.37 -2.55 -3.27
N PRO A 12 -16.21 -1.90 -3.07
CA PRO A 12 -15.82 -0.74 -3.89
C PRO A 12 -15.78 -1.06 -5.38
N ILE A 13 -15.24 -2.23 -5.76
CA ILE A 13 -15.15 -2.69 -7.16
C ILE A 13 -16.55 -2.92 -7.74
N ALA A 14 -17.49 -3.47 -6.98
CA ALA A 14 -18.89 -3.55 -7.39
C ALA A 14 -19.49 -2.14 -7.59
N GLY A 15 -19.18 -1.21 -6.69
CA GLY A 15 -19.55 0.20 -6.82
C GLY A 15 -19.01 0.85 -8.10
N MET A 16 -17.78 0.53 -8.49
CA MET A 16 -17.19 0.97 -9.76
C MET A 16 -18.08 0.52 -10.93
N LEU A 17 -18.49 -0.75 -10.96
CA LEU A 17 -19.35 -1.28 -12.03
C LEU A 17 -20.72 -0.57 -12.07
N VAL A 18 -21.31 -0.28 -10.90
CA VAL A 18 -22.56 0.49 -10.82
C VAL A 18 -22.36 1.91 -11.36
N VAL A 19 -21.30 2.61 -10.95
CA VAL A 19 -20.94 3.93 -11.49
C VAL A 19 -20.74 3.87 -13.00
N LEU A 20 -20.12 2.80 -13.52
CA LEU A 20 -19.93 2.58 -14.95
C LEU A 20 -21.24 2.28 -15.71
N ALA A 21 -22.27 1.78 -15.04
CA ALA A 21 -23.60 1.59 -15.63
C ALA A 21 -24.43 2.88 -15.66
N LEU A 22 -24.17 3.86 -14.78
CA LEU A 22 -24.92 5.11 -14.73
C LEU A 22 -24.69 6.01 -15.97
N PRO A 23 -25.70 6.82 -16.38
CA PRO A 23 -25.53 7.80 -17.45
C PRO A 23 -24.40 8.79 -17.13
N ARG A 24 -23.59 9.14 -18.14
CA ARG A 24 -22.45 10.07 -17.97
C ARG A 24 -22.86 11.45 -17.46
N THR A 25 -24.10 11.88 -17.74
CA THR A 25 -24.67 13.17 -17.33
C THR A 25 -25.18 13.18 -15.88
N ALA A 26 -25.34 12.02 -15.24
CA ALA A 26 -25.91 11.91 -13.90
C ALA A 26 -24.84 12.14 -12.81
N HIS A 27 -24.19 13.30 -12.82
CA HIS A 27 -23.04 13.61 -11.94
C HIS A 27 -23.36 13.37 -10.46
N ASN A 28 -24.48 13.89 -9.96
CA ASN A 28 -24.86 13.70 -8.55
C ASN A 28 -25.09 12.22 -8.21
N ALA A 29 -25.74 11.45 -9.08
CA ALA A 29 -25.95 10.03 -8.87
C ALA A 29 -24.62 9.27 -8.83
N ILE A 30 -23.68 9.59 -9.73
CA ILE A 30 -22.33 9.00 -9.74
C ILE A 30 -21.62 9.26 -8.41
N ARG A 31 -21.59 10.52 -7.97
CA ARG A 31 -20.86 10.93 -6.78
C ARG A 31 -21.44 10.29 -5.50
N TRP A 32 -22.77 10.30 -5.36
CA TRP A 32 -23.44 9.67 -4.22
C TRP A 32 -23.34 8.15 -4.24
N THR A 33 -23.42 7.53 -5.41
CA THR A 33 -23.21 6.08 -5.56
C THR A 33 -21.80 5.73 -5.10
N ALA A 34 -20.79 6.42 -5.61
CA ALA A 34 -19.41 6.13 -5.24
C ALA A 34 -19.17 6.27 -3.73
N LEU A 35 -19.67 7.35 -3.12
CA LEU A 35 -19.60 7.50 -1.67
C LEU A 35 -20.32 6.36 -0.93
N ALA A 36 -21.52 5.98 -1.37
CA ALA A 36 -22.28 4.91 -0.73
C ALA A 36 -21.54 3.57 -0.74
N PHE A 37 -20.70 3.30 -1.75
CA PHE A 37 -19.92 2.06 -1.84
C PHE A 37 -18.61 2.07 -1.02
N THR A 38 -18.19 3.21 -0.47
CA THR A 38 -17.05 3.26 0.47
C THR A 38 -17.47 3.19 1.95
N LEU A 39 -18.75 3.41 2.25
CA LEU A 39 -19.29 3.31 3.62
C LEU A 39 -19.33 1.87 4.17
N PRO A 40 -19.72 0.82 3.42
CA PRO A 40 -19.71 -0.54 3.95
C PRO A 40 -18.29 -0.99 4.34
N PRO A 41 -17.23 -0.81 3.53
CA PRO A 41 -15.86 -1.07 3.98
C PRO A 41 -15.49 -0.35 5.29
N LEU A 42 -15.89 0.92 5.47
CA LEU A 42 -15.66 1.64 6.73
C LEU A 42 -16.36 0.97 7.92
N VAL A 43 -17.65 0.66 7.79
CA VAL A 43 -18.42 -0.01 8.86
C VAL A 43 -17.83 -1.38 9.19
N LEU A 44 -17.45 -2.15 8.15
CA LEU A 44 -16.82 -3.45 8.31
C LEU A 44 -15.43 -3.33 8.95
N ALA A 45 -14.63 -2.32 8.60
CA ALA A 45 -13.33 -2.07 9.23
C ALA A 45 -13.44 -1.76 10.72
N VAL A 46 -14.42 -0.92 11.12
CA VAL A 46 -14.69 -0.63 12.53
C VAL A 46 -15.12 -1.89 13.27
N ARG A 47 -16.02 -2.69 12.67
CA ARG A 47 -16.46 -3.97 13.24
C ARG A 47 -15.30 -4.97 13.37
N LEU A 48 -14.44 -5.05 12.37
CA LEU A 48 -13.25 -5.89 12.36
C LEU A 48 -12.28 -5.47 13.47
N PHE A 49 -12.00 -4.17 13.60
CA PHE A 49 -11.15 -3.64 14.67
C PHE A 49 -11.70 -3.91 16.07
N ALA A 50 -13.03 -3.81 16.25
CA ALA A 50 -13.69 -4.09 17.53
C ALA A 50 -13.69 -5.59 17.89
N ALA A 51 -13.76 -6.47 16.89
CA ALA A 51 -13.79 -7.91 17.08
C ALA A 51 -12.40 -8.58 17.05
N PHE A 52 -11.34 -7.85 16.71
CA PHE A 52 -9.98 -8.36 16.64
C PHE A 52 -9.47 -8.76 18.03
N ASP A 53 -9.06 -10.02 18.19
CA ASP A 53 -8.48 -10.51 19.44
C ASP A 53 -7.02 -10.05 19.56
N ARG A 54 -6.77 -9.11 20.47
CA ARG A 54 -5.44 -8.53 20.68
C ARG A 54 -4.50 -9.44 21.47
N THR A 55 -5.00 -10.54 22.03
CA THR A 55 -4.21 -11.49 22.81
C THR A 55 -3.58 -12.57 21.94
N SER A 56 -4.12 -12.79 20.74
CA SER A 56 -3.59 -13.72 19.74
C SER A 56 -2.64 -13.02 18.76
N ALA A 57 -1.43 -13.57 18.61
CA ALA A 57 -0.42 -13.06 17.68
C ALA A 57 -0.63 -13.51 16.22
N GLY A 58 -1.55 -14.44 15.97
CA GLY A 58 -1.75 -15.06 14.66
C GLY A 58 -2.62 -14.24 13.69
N ILE A 59 -2.65 -14.69 12.44
CA ILE A 59 -3.60 -14.23 11.42
C ILE A 59 -5.02 -14.58 11.86
N GLN A 60 -5.93 -13.60 11.81
CA GLN A 60 -7.36 -13.76 12.10
C GLN A 60 -8.19 -13.52 10.84
N PHE A 61 -9.48 -13.89 10.90
CA PHE A 61 -10.42 -13.75 9.78
C PHE A 61 -9.92 -14.43 8.49
N LEU A 62 -9.25 -15.57 8.63
CA LEU A 62 -8.64 -16.29 7.52
C LEU A 62 -9.72 -16.88 6.61
N GLU A 63 -9.61 -16.54 5.33
CA GLU A 63 -10.41 -17.11 4.25
C GLU A 63 -9.45 -17.73 3.23
N ARG A 64 -9.70 -18.98 2.85
CA ARG A 64 -8.84 -19.74 1.94
C ARG A 64 -9.68 -20.49 0.92
N HIS A 65 -9.42 -20.23 -0.36
CA HIS A 65 -10.02 -20.95 -1.49
C HIS A 65 -8.95 -21.26 -2.54
N ALA A 66 -9.07 -22.40 -3.22
CA ALA A 66 -8.22 -22.69 -4.38
C ALA A 66 -8.60 -21.76 -5.53
N TRP A 67 -7.61 -21.13 -6.18
CA TRP A 67 -7.86 -20.22 -7.29
C TRP A 67 -7.29 -20.75 -8.61
N ILE A 68 -5.99 -21.00 -8.67
CA ILE A 68 -5.33 -21.60 -9.85
C ILE A 68 -4.51 -22.81 -9.39
N PRO A 69 -5.13 -24.01 -9.29
CA PRO A 69 -4.51 -25.20 -8.70
C PRO A 69 -3.24 -25.65 -9.41
N ALA A 70 -3.14 -25.44 -10.73
CA ALA A 70 -1.99 -25.85 -11.54
C ALA A 70 -0.66 -25.22 -11.09
N TYR A 71 -0.72 -24.05 -10.45
CA TYR A 71 0.44 -23.32 -9.91
C TYR A 71 0.37 -23.15 -8.39
N ASN A 72 -0.52 -23.90 -7.72
CA ASN A 72 -0.78 -23.76 -6.28
C ASN A 72 -1.05 -22.30 -5.84
N ILE A 73 -1.71 -21.51 -6.70
CA ILE A 73 -2.13 -20.15 -6.37
C ILE A 73 -3.48 -20.23 -5.67
N GLN A 74 -3.58 -19.57 -4.53
CA GLN A 74 -4.76 -19.61 -3.67
C GLN A 74 -5.32 -18.20 -3.47
N TYR A 75 -6.62 -18.12 -3.27
CA TYR A 75 -7.25 -16.93 -2.73
C TYR A 75 -7.16 -17.02 -1.21
N ILE A 76 -6.16 -16.36 -0.63
CA ILE A 76 -5.95 -16.31 0.82
C ILE A 76 -6.07 -14.87 1.28
N MET A 77 -7.07 -14.60 2.12
CA MET A 77 -7.26 -13.32 2.79
C MET A 77 -7.18 -13.51 4.29
N GLY A 78 -6.55 -12.60 5.01
CA GLY A 78 -6.49 -12.61 6.46
C GLY A 78 -5.97 -11.30 7.01
N ALA A 79 -6.13 -11.07 8.31
CA ALA A 79 -5.66 -9.86 8.96
C ALA A 79 -5.06 -10.15 10.34
N ASP A 80 -3.90 -9.54 10.62
CA ASP A 80 -3.27 -9.45 11.94
C ASP A 80 -3.17 -7.98 12.39
N GLY A 81 -2.47 -7.72 13.50
CA GLY A 81 -2.32 -6.36 14.04
C GLY A 81 -1.72 -5.36 13.04
N LEU A 82 -0.86 -5.80 12.12
CA LEU A 82 -0.32 -4.95 11.05
C LEU A 82 -1.42 -4.62 10.03
N SER A 83 -2.13 -5.62 9.51
CA SER A 83 -3.18 -5.42 8.50
C SER A 83 -4.37 -4.63 9.04
N VAL A 84 -4.85 -4.93 10.25
CA VAL A 84 -6.06 -4.30 10.81
C VAL A 84 -5.92 -2.79 10.93
N THR A 85 -4.74 -2.28 11.31
CA THR A 85 -4.50 -0.84 11.41
C THR A 85 -4.52 -0.16 10.04
N MET A 86 -3.94 -0.79 9.01
CA MET A 86 -3.89 -0.24 7.65
C MET A 86 -5.24 -0.34 6.93
N ILE A 87 -5.99 -1.42 7.17
CA ILE A 87 -7.37 -1.59 6.72
C ILE A 87 -8.25 -0.47 7.28
N LEU A 88 -8.17 -0.22 8.60
CA LEU A 88 -8.93 0.85 9.25
C LEU A 88 -8.58 2.23 8.69
N LEU A 89 -7.28 2.52 8.53
CA LEU A 89 -6.82 3.77 7.95
C LEU A 89 -7.35 3.97 6.53
N THR A 90 -7.26 2.94 5.67
CA THR A 90 -7.73 2.99 4.28
C THR A 90 -9.24 3.20 4.21
N ALA A 91 -10.00 2.44 5.00
CA ALA A 91 -11.45 2.53 5.04
C ALA A 91 -11.94 3.88 5.61
N LEU A 92 -11.16 4.52 6.48
CA LEU A 92 -11.45 5.87 6.98
C LEU A 92 -11.17 6.95 5.93
N LEU A 93 -10.04 6.88 5.23
CA LEU A 93 -9.61 7.94 4.31
C LEU A 93 -10.42 7.94 3.00
N CYS A 94 -10.81 6.79 2.47
CA CYS A 94 -11.52 6.69 1.19
C CYS A 94 -12.85 7.48 1.13
N PRO A 95 -13.80 7.35 2.07
CA PRO A 95 -15.02 8.16 2.05
C PRO A 95 -14.75 9.66 2.22
N LEU A 96 -13.77 10.04 3.05
CA LEU A 96 -13.39 11.45 3.23
C LEU A 96 -12.81 12.05 1.94
N CYS A 97 -11.96 11.30 1.25
CA CYS A 97 -11.36 11.70 -0.03
C CYS A 97 -12.43 11.83 -1.13
N LEU A 98 -13.41 10.93 -1.18
CA LEU A 98 -14.53 11.06 -2.12
C LEU A 98 -15.40 12.29 -1.84
N LEU A 99 -15.68 12.58 -0.56
CA LEU A 99 -16.39 13.81 -0.16
C LEU A 99 -15.61 15.06 -0.58
N ALA A 100 -14.30 15.08 -0.36
CA ALA A 100 -13.42 16.18 -0.76
C ALA A 100 -13.32 16.37 -2.29
N SER A 101 -13.72 15.36 -3.07
CA SER A 101 -13.65 15.35 -4.55
C SER A 101 -14.93 15.85 -5.23
N TRP A 102 -15.89 16.43 -4.50
CA TRP A 102 -17.16 16.87 -5.08
C TRP A 102 -17.02 17.97 -6.13
N ASN A 103 -15.93 18.74 -6.05
CA ASN A 103 -15.55 19.80 -6.98
C ASN A 103 -15.02 19.28 -8.34
N ILE A 104 -14.83 17.97 -8.51
CA ILE A 104 -14.44 17.39 -9.80
C ILE A 104 -15.64 17.46 -10.76
N GLU A 105 -15.53 18.31 -11.78
CA GLU A 105 -16.56 18.50 -12.81
C GLU A 105 -16.21 17.85 -14.16
N ARG A 106 -14.92 17.73 -14.48
CA ARG A 106 -14.46 17.08 -15.72
C ARG A 106 -14.43 15.57 -15.53
N GLY A 107 -15.02 14.81 -16.45
CA GLY A 107 -14.85 13.36 -16.49
C GLY A 107 -15.32 12.63 -15.22
N VAL A 108 -16.34 13.16 -14.53
CA VAL A 108 -16.83 12.70 -13.20
C VAL A 108 -16.93 11.17 -13.12
N LYS A 109 -17.61 10.54 -14.08
CA LYS A 109 -17.76 9.07 -14.13
C LYS A 109 -16.42 8.32 -14.06
N GLY A 110 -15.42 8.76 -14.82
CA GLY A 110 -14.11 8.12 -14.85
C GLY A 110 -13.36 8.29 -13.53
N TYR A 111 -13.41 9.49 -12.95
CA TYR A 111 -12.75 9.79 -11.68
C TYR A 111 -13.24 8.87 -10.56
N PHE A 112 -14.56 8.84 -10.34
CA PHE A 112 -15.16 8.09 -9.25
C PHE A 112 -15.07 6.57 -9.48
N ALA A 113 -15.14 6.10 -10.72
CA ALA A 113 -14.91 4.68 -11.05
C ALA A 113 -13.46 4.26 -10.73
N LEU A 114 -12.46 5.04 -11.16
CA LEU A 114 -11.05 4.73 -10.89
C LEU A 114 -10.72 4.85 -9.40
N PHE A 115 -11.33 5.78 -8.68
CA PHE A 115 -11.16 5.89 -7.24
C PHE A 115 -11.65 4.63 -6.52
N LEU A 116 -12.82 4.09 -6.91
CA LEU A 116 -13.35 2.87 -6.31
C LEU A 116 -12.51 1.62 -6.64
N LEU A 117 -11.95 1.56 -7.86
CA LEU A 117 -10.97 0.52 -8.21
C LEU A 117 -9.72 0.63 -7.32
N LEU A 118 -9.24 1.85 -7.11
CA LEU A 118 -8.11 2.12 -6.22
C LEU A 118 -8.42 1.67 -4.80
N ASP A 119 -9.57 2.05 -4.23
CA ASP A 119 -10.01 1.64 -2.88
C ASP A 119 -9.99 0.11 -2.71
N GLY A 120 -10.64 -0.61 -3.61
CA GLY A 120 -10.65 -2.08 -3.59
C GLY A 120 -9.24 -2.68 -3.70
N ALA A 121 -8.41 -2.15 -4.60
CA ALA A 121 -7.04 -2.62 -4.76
C ALA A 121 -6.18 -2.37 -3.50
N MET A 122 -6.29 -1.19 -2.90
CA MET A 122 -5.56 -0.87 -1.67
C MET A 122 -5.99 -1.78 -0.51
N MET A 123 -7.29 -2.03 -0.36
CA MET A 123 -7.81 -2.94 0.64
C MET A 123 -7.26 -4.36 0.43
N GLY A 124 -7.26 -4.83 -0.82
CA GLY A 124 -6.72 -6.14 -1.20
C GLY A 124 -5.25 -6.34 -0.82
N VAL A 125 -4.40 -5.32 -0.99
CA VAL A 125 -2.97 -5.38 -0.60
C VAL A 125 -2.80 -5.70 0.90
N PHE A 126 -3.61 -5.09 1.77
CA PHE A 126 -3.50 -5.30 3.21
C PHE A 126 -4.17 -6.59 3.70
N CYS A 127 -5.01 -7.21 2.88
CA CYS A 127 -5.73 -8.43 3.24
C CYS A 127 -5.09 -9.71 2.64
N ALA A 128 -4.39 -9.60 1.50
CA ALA A 128 -3.87 -10.76 0.79
C ALA A 128 -2.70 -11.43 1.53
N LEU A 129 -2.77 -12.76 1.64
CA LEU A 129 -1.74 -13.63 2.22
C LEU A 129 -1.20 -14.67 1.23
N ASP A 130 -1.68 -14.65 -0.01
CA ASP A 130 -1.02 -15.29 -1.15
C ASP A 130 -0.23 -14.21 -1.89
N PHE A 131 1.05 -14.47 -2.18
CA PHE A 131 1.96 -13.49 -2.76
C PHE A 131 1.58 -13.12 -4.20
N PHE A 132 1.04 -14.06 -4.97
CA PHE A 132 0.53 -13.75 -6.31
C PHE A 132 -0.70 -12.84 -6.23
N LEU A 133 -1.62 -13.11 -5.30
CA LEU A 133 -2.78 -12.25 -5.05
C LEU A 133 -2.38 -10.85 -4.56
N PHE A 134 -1.41 -10.77 -3.63
CA PHE A 134 -0.83 -9.51 -3.16
C PHE A 134 -0.23 -8.72 -4.33
N TYR A 135 0.53 -9.38 -5.20
CA TYR A 135 1.14 -8.75 -6.38
C TYR A 135 0.07 -8.21 -7.35
N ILE A 136 -1.03 -8.95 -7.56
CA ILE A 136 -2.13 -8.46 -8.40
C ILE A 136 -2.74 -7.19 -7.83
N PHE A 137 -3.10 -7.16 -6.55
CA PHE A 137 -3.65 -5.95 -5.95
C PHE A 137 -2.64 -4.79 -5.96
N TRP A 138 -1.36 -5.11 -5.76
CA TRP A 138 -0.27 -4.15 -5.88
C TRP A 138 -0.19 -3.52 -7.27
N GLU A 139 -0.27 -4.30 -8.34
CA GLU A 139 -0.23 -3.76 -9.71
C GLU A 139 -1.53 -3.06 -10.10
N VAL A 140 -2.68 -3.62 -9.70
CA VAL A 140 -4.00 -3.06 -10.01
C VAL A 140 -4.15 -1.67 -9.41
N MET A 141 -3.57 -1.37 -8.24
CA MET A 141 -3.62 0.00 -7.68
C MET A 141 -2.78 1.03 -8.46
N LEU A 142 -1.73 0.62 -9.19
CA LEU A 142 -0.89 1.54 -9.97
C LEU A 142 -1.69 2.16 -11.13
N LEU A 143 -2.53 1.35 -11.79
CA LEU A 143 -3.32 1.76 -12.96
C LEU A 143 -4.27 2.94 -12.68
N PRO A 144 -5.19 2.88 -11.69
CA PRO A 144 -6.08 3.99 -11.39
C PRO A 144 -5.28 5.20 -10.90
N MET A 145 -4.21 5.03 -10.12
CA MET A 145 -3.37 6.16 -9.69
C MET A 145 -2.75 6.91 -10.85
N TYR A 146 -2.19 6.19 -11.83
CA TYR A 146 -1.63 6.79 -13.04
C TYR A 146 -2.65 7.68 -13.75
N PHE A 147 -3.87 7.19 -13.97
CA PHE A 147 -4.92 7.97 -14.64
C PHE A 147 -5.48 9.10 -13.76
N LEU A 148 -5.65 8.87 -12.46
CA LEU A 148 -6.14 9.86 -11.51
C LEU A 148 -5.21 11.09 -11.46
N ILE A 149 -3.89 10.86 -11.49
CA ILE A 149 -2.90 11.94 -11.62
C ILE A 149 -2.94 12.51 -13.05
N GLY A 150 -2.78 11.68 -14.09
CA GLY A 150 -2.57 12.14 -15.46
C GLY A 150 -3.74 12.88 -16.12
N ILE A 151 -4.99 12.60 -15.71
CA ILE A 151 -6.19 13.20 -16.32
C ILE A 151 -6.71 14.38 -15.47
N TRP A 152 -6.71 14.26 -14.14
CA TRP A 152 -7.29 15.27 -13.23
C TRP A 152 -6.26 16.11 -12.48
N GLY A 153 -4.97 15.81 -12.65
CA GLY A 153 -3.91 16.58 -12.01
C GLY A 153 -3.69 17.97 -12.59
N GLY A 154 -2.66 18.63 -12.04
CA GLY A 154 -2.22 19.98 -12.35
C GLY A 154 -1.47 20.13 -13.69
N PRO A 155 -0.77 21.26 -13.89
CA PRO A 155 -0.14 21.62 -15.16
C PRO A 155 0.88 20.61 -15.70
N ARG A 156 1.63 19.91 -14.83
CA ARG A 156 2.67 18.94 -15.24
C ARG A 156 2.27 17.50 -14.94
N ARG A 157 0.96 17.24 -14.85
CA ARG A 157 0.38 15.93 -14.53
C ARG A 157 0.87 14.77 -15.38
N GLU A 158 1.13 14.97 -16.67
CA GLU A 158 1.59 13.90 -17.57
C GLU A 158 3.00 13.44 -17.18
N TYR A 159 3.91 14.40 -16.97
CA TYR A 159 5.26 14.12 -16.48
C TYR A 159 5.22 13.41 -15.12
N ALA A 160 4.43 13.92 -14.17
CA ALA A 160 4.33 13.35 -12.83
C ALA A 160 3.73 11.94 -12.84
N ALA A 161 2.66 11.71 -13.62
CA ALA A 161 2.01 10.41 -13.74
C ALA A 161 2.95 9.37 -14.38
N ILE A 162 3.62 9.71 -15.48
CA ILE A 162 4.57 8.82 -16.15
C ILE A 162 5.75 8.51 -15.24
N LYS A 163 6.32 9.53 -14.58
CA LYS A 163 7.43 9.34 -13.64
C LYS A 163 7.04 8.42 -12.48
N PHE A 164 5.89 8.67 -11.84
CA PHE A 164 5.33 7.80 -10.80
C PHE A 164 5.19 6.35 -11.29
N PHE A 165 4.54 6.18 -12.44
CA PHE A 165 4.26 4.86 -12.99
C PHE A 165 5.55 4.10 -13.31
N LEU A 166 6.50 4.72 -14.01
CA LEU A 166 7.77 4.06 -14.37
C LEU A 166 8.61 3.72 -13.15
N TYR A 167 8.74 4.63 -12.18
CA TYR A 167 9.47 4.35 -10.93
C TYR A 167 8.88 3.12 -10.22
N THR A 168 7.57 3.14 -10.00
CA THR A 168 6.90 2.09 -9.24
C THR A 168 6.78 0.78 -10.00
N LEU A 169 6.66 0.81 -11.33
CA LEU A 169 6.65 -0.39 -12.17
C LEU A 169 8.01 -1.10 -12.14
N VAL A 170 9.13 -0.37 -12.22
CA VAL A 170 10.48 -0.96 -12.13
C VAL A 170 10.64 -1.70 -10.79
N GLY A 171 10.21 -1.07 -9.70
CA GLY A 171 10.22 -1.70 -8.38
C GLY A 171 9.37 -2.98 -8.33
N SER A 172 8.21 -2.95 -8.98
CA SER A 172 7.29 -4.08 -8.98
C SER A 172 7.79 -5.25 -9.84
N VAL A 173 8.48 -4.98 -10.95
CA VAL A 173 9.17 -6.02 -11.73
C VAL A 173 10.24 -6.73 -10.89
N LEU A 174 11.01 -6.00 -10.05
CA LEU A 174 11.97 -6.64 -9.14
C LEU A 174 11.27 -7.51 -8.09
N MET A 175 10.14 -7.04 -7.55
CA MET A 175 9.31 -7.84 -6.65
C MET A 175 8.78 -9.11 -7.33
N LEU A 176 8.36 -9.04 -8.60
CA LEU A 176 7.93 -10.19 -9.39
C LEU A 176 9.06 -11.23 -9.52
N ILE A 177 10.28 -10.79 -9.81
CA ILE A 177 11.45 -11.69 -9.90
C ILE A 177 11.69 -12.40 -8.55
N ALA A 178 11.65 -11.66 -7.43
CA ALA A 178 11.82 -12.26 -6.11
C ALA A 178 10.68 -13.22 -5.73
N MET A 179 9.44 -12.87 -6.06
CA MET A 179 8.26 -13.70 -5.84
C MET A 179 8.37 -15.02 -6.62
N LEU A 180 8.74 -14.98 -7.91
CA LEU A 180 8.96 -16.19 -8.70
C LEU A 180 10.15 -17.00 -8.18
N GLY A 181 11.23 -16.32 -7.76
CA GLY A 181 12.38 -16.97 -7.12
C GLY A 181 11.96 -17.77 -5.88
N LEU A 182 11.15 -17.17 -4.99
CA LEU A 182 10.61 -17.83 -3.80
C LEU A 182 9.69 -19.00 -4.15
N TYR A 183 8.82 -18.81 -5.15
CA TYR A 183 7.94 -19.87 -5.65
C TYR A 183 8.72 -21.09 -6.09
N PHE A 184 9.76 -20.93 -6.93
CA PHE A 184 10.56 -22.03 -7.45
C PHE A 184 11.52 -22.63 -6.41
N TYR A 185 11.89 -21.88 -5.38
CA TYR A 185 12.75 -22.37 -4.29
C TYR A 185 11.97 -23.23 -3.29
N ALA A 186 10.71 -22.92 -3.02
CA ALA A 186 9.89 -23.65 -2.05
C ALA A 186 9.44 -25.02 -2.58
N GLU A 187 9.51 -26.08 -1.76
CA GLU A 187 9.06 -27.44 -2.14
C GLU A 187 7.98 -27.99 -1.19
N PRO A 188 6.69 -28.09 -1.58
CA PRO A 188 6.16 -27.80 -2.91
C PRO A 188 6.12 -26.31 -3.22
N HIS A 189 6.09 -25.99 -4.52
CA HIS A 189 5.96 -24.63 -5.00
C HIS A 189 4.64 -24.02 -4.50
N THR A 190 4.69 -22.81 -3.96
CA THR A 190 3.54 -22.14 -3.35
C THR A 190 3.73 -20.63 -3.35
N PHE A 191 2.62 -19.90 -3.41
CA PHE A 191 2.58 -18.46 -3.16
C PHE A 191 2.00 -18.11 -1.78
N ASP A 192 1.55 -19.10 -0.99
CA ASP A 192 1.07 -18.88 0.37
C ASP A 192 2.20 -18.33 1.26
N MET A 193 2.07 -17.06 1.66
CA MET A 193 3.09 -16.36 2.45
C MET A 193 3.33 -17.00 3.81
N MET A 194 2.33 -17.65 4.41
CA MET A 194 2.48 -18.32 5.71
C MET A 194 3.35 -19.57 5.55
N VAL A 195 3.11 -20.36 4.50
CA VAL A 195 3.93 -21.54 4.19
C VAL A 195 5.36 -21.12 3.80
N LEU A 196 5.51 -20.04 3.03
CA LEU A 196 6.82 -19.48 2.69
C LEU A 196 7.59 -19.01 3.94
N ALA A 197 6.90 -18.46 4.93
CA ALA A 197 7.48 -18.02 6.20
C ALA A 197 7.88 -19.19 7.10
N GLU A 198 7.04 -20.21 7.23
CA GLU A 198 7.34 -21.44 8.00
C GLU A 198 8.61 -22.14 7.49
N ARG A 199 8.93 -21.97 6.20
CA ARG A 199 10.07 -22.59 5.53
C ARG A 199 11.29 -21.71 5.41
N ALA A 200 11.26 -20.52 6.01
CA ALA A 200 12.33 -19.53 5.93
C ALA A 200 13.72 -20.09 6.32
N GLY A 201 13.76 -21.05 7.25
CA GLY A 201 15.00 -21.73 7.68
C GLY A 201 15.66 -22.59 6.60
N GLY A 202 14.93 -22.98 5.55
CA GLY A 202 15.47 -23.77 4.43
C GLY A 202 16.13 -22.94 3.33
N TYR A 203 15.97 -21.62 3.34
CA TYR A 203 16.53 -20.75 2.30
C TYR A 203 18.02 -20.50 2.53
N GLY A 204 18.85 -20.88 1.55
CA GLY A 204 20.27 -20.58 1.56
C GLY A 204 20.55 -19.07 1.66
N ARG A 205 21.58 -18.69 2.43
CA ARG A 205 21.92 -17.29 2.72
C ARG A 205 22.01 -16.42 1.46
N THR A 206 22.71 -16.89 0.43
CA THR A 206 22.88 -16.16 -0.85
C THR A 206 21.55 -15.88 -1.54
N PHE A 207 20.66 -16.87 -1.56
CA PHE A 207 19.32 -16.70 -2.14
C PHE A 207 18.52 -15.68 -1.33
N GLN A 208 18.53 -15.80 0.02
CA GLN A 208 17.82 -14.84 0.86
C GLN A 208 18.28 -13.41 0.59
N HIS A 209 19.58 -13.18 0.44
CA HIS A 209 20.13 -11.84 0.19
C HIS A 209 19.63 -11.25 -1.13
N TRP A 210 19.71 -12.01 -2.22
CA TRP A 210 19.28 -11.51 -3.53
C TRP A 210 17.76 -11.31 -3.62
N ALA A 211 16.98 -12.25 -3.08
CA ALA A 211 15.54 -12.10 -2.98
C ALA A 211 15.17 -10.88 -2.13
N TRP A 212 15.85 -10.69 -0.99
CA TRP A 212 15.62 -9.56 -0.09
C TRP A 212 15.97 -8.23 -0.76
N ILE A 213 17.10 -8.13 -1.46
CA ILE A 213 17.51 -6.90 -2.16
C ILE A 213 16.49 -6.53 -3.25
N ALA A 214 16.03 -7.51 -4.04
CA ALA A 214 15.04 -7.28 -5.08
C ALA A 214 13.70 -6.79 -4.50
N LEU A 215 13.22 -7.42 -3.42
CA LEU A 215 12.03 -6.98 -2.69
C LEU A 215 12.23 -5.60 -2.06
N PHE A 216 13.37 -5.39 -1.42
CA PHE A 216 13.69 -4.13 -0.75
C PHE A 216 13.72 -2.97 -1.73
N ILE A 217 14.31 -3.11 -2.92
CA ILE A 217 14.28 -2.03 -3.92
C ILE A 217 12.82 -1.71 -4.33
N GLY A 218 12.00 -2.74 -4.58
CA GLY A 218 10.59 -2.56 -4.91
C GLY A 218 9.81 -1.81 -3.82
N PHE A 219 9.99 -2.20 -2.56
CA PHE A 219 9.37 -1.54 -1.42
C PHE A 219 9.97 -0.16 -1.15
N ALA A 220 11.28 0.01 -1.25
CA ALA A 220 12.00 1.25 -1.00
C ALA A 220 11.58 2.36 -1.97
N ILE A 221 11.31 2.02 -3.23
CA ILE A 221 10.70 2.96 -4.20
C ILE A 221 9.32 3.42 -3.69
N LYS A 222 8.51 2.51 -3.14
CA LYS A 222 7.17 2.83 -2.61
C LYS A 222 7.20 3.58 -1.27
N ILE A 223 8.26 3.40 -0.44
CA ILE A 223 8.52 4.08 0.85
C ILE A 223 9.08 5.51 0.70
N PRO A 224 9.28 5.96 -0.54
CA PRO A 224 10.38 6.84 -0.96
C PRO A 224 11.64 6.85 -0.07
N ALA A 225 12.33 5.72 0.05
CA ALA A 225 13.67 5.69 0.63
C ALA A 225 14.69 6.37 -0.29
N PHE A 226 15.73 7.01 0.25
CA PHE A 226 16.86 7.50 -0.52
C PHE A 226 17.58 6.32 -1.20
N PRO A 227 17.96 6.42 -2.48
CA PRO A 227 17.80 7.56 -3.42
C PRO A 227 16.51 7.53 -4.27
N PHE A 228 15.58 6.60 -4.00
CA PHE A 228 14.41 6.29 -4.82
C PHE A 228 13.17 7.18 -4.60
N HIS A 229 13.35 8.40 -4.07
CA HIS A 229 12.23 9.22 -3.57
C HIS A 229 11.74 10.31 -4.53
N THR A 230 12.46 10.60 -5.61
CA THR A 230 12.24 11.82 -6.42
C THR A 230 10.91 11.85 -7.19
N TRP A 231 10.23 10.71 -7.33
CA TRP A 231 8.91 10.64 -7.94
C TRP A 231 7.82 11.22 -7.02
N LEU A 232 8.01 11.14 -5.70
CA LEU A 232 6.98 11.45 -4.72
C LEU A 232 6.59 12.94 -4.71
N PRO A 233 7.53 13.90 -4.64
CA PRO A 233 7.18 15.32 -4.61
C PRO A 233 6.44 15.77 -5.88
N ASP A 234 6.87 15.30 -7.05
CA ASP A 234 6.21 15.63 -8.32
C ASP A 234 4.79 15.05 -8.38
N ALA A 235 4.60 13.80 -7.92
CA ALA A 235 3.28 13.18 -7.86
C ALA A 235 2.33 13.93 -6.93
N HIS A 236 2.77 14.33 -5.73
CA HIS A 236 1.91 15.05 -4.78
C HIS A 236 1.48 16.43 -5.24
N VAL A 237 2.38 17.17 -5.88
CA VAL A 237 2.08 18.53 -6.37
C VAL A 237 1.01 18.49 -7.43
N GLU A 238 1.17 17.58 -8.38
CA GLU A 238 0.31 17.52 -9.55
C GLU A 238 -0.97 16.73 -9.27
N ALA A 239 -1.01 15.81 -8.30
CA ALA A 239 -2.22 15.05 -8.00
C ALA A 239 -3.37 15.95 -7.47
N PRO A 240 -4.64 15.61 -7.78
CA PRO A 240 -5.80 16.18 -7.11
C PRO A 240 -5.68 15.99 -5.59
N THR A 241 -6.20 16.91 -4.79
CA THR A 241 -6.03 16.91 -3.32
C THR A 241 -6.39 15.57 -2.68
N ALA A 242 -7.56 15.02 -2.98
CA ALA A 242 -7.98 13.72 -2.47
C ALA A 242 -7.03 12.57 -2.86
N ILE A 243 -6.41 12.65 -4.04
CA ILE A 243 -5.44 11.65 -4.50
C ILE A 243 -4.09 11.84 -3.80
N SER A 244 -3.68 13.08 -3.52
CA SER A 244 -2.51 13.36 -2.67
C SER A 244 -2.69 12.82 -1.25
N VAL A 245 -3.91 12.93 -0.68
CA VAL A 245 -4.26 12.32 0.61
C VAL A 245 -4.11 10.80 0.56
N ILE A 246 -4.65 10.12 -0.45
CA ILE A 246 -4.52 8.66 -0.59
C ILE A 246 -3.06 8.25 -0.81
N LEU A 247 -2.32 9.01 -1.64
CA LEU A 247 -0.91 8.76 -1.92
C LEU A 247 -0.08 8.78 -0.64
N ALA A 248 -0.14 9.87 0.14
CA ALA A 248 0.60 10.00 1.40
C ALA A 248 0.04 9.10 2.48
N GLY A 249 -1.29 9.10 2.62
CA GLY A 249 -2.03 8.44 3.68
C GLY A 249 -1.88 6.92 3.67
N VAL A 250 -1.98 6.30 2.49
CA VAL A 250 -2.10 4.85 2.35
C VAL A 250 -0.96 4.25 1.52
N LEU A 251 -0.69 4.77 0.32
CA LEU A 251 0.23 4.10 -0.62
C LEU A 251 1.66 3.99 -0.10
N LEU A 252 2.14 5.00 0.63
CA LEU A 252 3.47 4.99 1.24
C LEU A 252 3.62 3.85 2.26
N LYS A 253 2.53 3.51 2.95
CA LYS A 253 2.50 2.48 4.00
C LYS A 253 2.57 1.09 3.42
N MET A 254 2.19 0.91 2.16
CA MET A 254 2.25 -0.39 1.49
C MET A 254 3.68 -0.88 1.32
N GLY A 255 4.65 0.02 1.11
CA GLY A 255 6.05 -0.37 1.03
C GLY A 255 6.58 -0.91 2.36
N THR A 256 6.33 -0.22 3.47
CA THR A 256 6.74 -0.72 4.80
C THR A 256 5.94 -1.93 5.24
N TYR A 257 4.65 -1.98 4.90
CA TYR A 257 3.81 -3.17 5.07
C TYR A 257 4.40 -4.37 4.33
N GLY A 258 4.82 -4.21 3.07
CA GLY A 258 5.45 -5.27 2.28
C GLY A 258 6.75 -5.78 2.91
N ILE A 259 7.60 -4.89 3.43
CA ILE A 259 8.80 -5.29 4.18
C ILE A 259 8.43 -6.13 5.41
N LEU A 260 7.47 -5.67 6.23
CA LEU A 260 7.06 -6.37 7.46
C LEU A 260 6.33 -7.69 7.19
N ARG A 261 5.50 -7.73 6.15
CA ARG A 261 4.70 -8.92 5.78
C ARG A 261 5.52 -9.98 5.06
N ILE A 262 6.51 -9.59 4.28
CA ILE A 262 7.21 -10.48 3.34
C ILE A 262 8.66 -10.66 3.78
N CYS A 263 9.45 -9.58 3.84
CA CYS A 263 10.88 -9.70 4.12
C CYS A 263 11.16 -10.25 5.52
N TYR A 264 10.48 -9.74 6.55
CA TYR A 264 10.69 -10.16 7.95
C TYR A 264 10.43 -11.66 8.17
N PRO A 265 9.25 -12.20 7.83
CA PRO A 265 8.94 -13.60 8.12
C PRO A 265 9.54 -14.57 7.09
N ILE A 266 9.63 -14.20 5.80
CA ILE A 266 10.06 -15.13 4.74
C ILE A 266 11.58 -15.11 4.56
N LEU A 267 12.24 -13.97 4.80
CA LEU A 267 13.69 -13.78 4.60
C LEU A 267 14.37 -13.24 5.87
N PRO A 268 14.21 -13.90 7.04
CA PRO A 268 14.63 -13.36 8.34
C PRO A 268 16.15 -13.19 8.45
N GLY A 269 16.94 -14.08 7.86
CA GLY A 269 18.40 -14.01 7.89
C GLY A 269 18.92 -12.78 7.15
N ALA A 270 18.47 -12.60 5.90
CA ALA A 270 18.81 -11.40 5.14
C ALA A 270 18.25 -10.12 5.77
N THR A 271 17.05 -10.16 6.36
CA THR A 271 16.46 -9.02 7.08
C THR A 271 17.35 -8.58 8.25
N ALA A 272 17.82 -9.54 9.06
CA ALA A 272 18.70 -9.23 10.19
C ALA A 272 20.04 -8.63 9.74
N GLU A 273 20.65 -9.21 8.70
CA GLU A 273 21.94 -8.74 8.17
C GLU A 273 21.85 -7.37 7.48
N MET A 274 20.72 -7.08 6.82
CA MET A 274 20.50 -5.83 6.09
C MET A 274 19.85 -4.72 6.93
N ALA A 275 19.36 -5.03 8.13
CA ALA A 275 18.64 -4.09 8.99
C ALA A 275 19.41 -2.79 9.22
N PHE A 276 20.71 -2.87 9.50
CA PHE A 276 21.52 -1.67 9.73
C PHE A 276 21.65 -0.82 8.46
N TRP A 277 22.15 -1.39 7.36
CA TRP A 277 22.49 -0.61 6.17
C TRP A 277 21.26 -0.16 5.38
N ALA A 278 20.29 -1.06 5.19
CA ALA A 278 19.15 -0.79 4.32
C ALA A 278 17.97 -0.15 5.05
N LEU A 279 17.81 -0.38 6.36
CA LEU A 279 16.71 0.20 7.13
C LEU A 279 17.17 1.34 8.05
N ALA A 280 18.16 1.12 8.92
CA ALA A 280 18.58 2.15 9.89
C ALA A 280 19.33 3.30 9.21
N ALA A 281 20.36 3.02 8.42
CA ALA A 281 21.19 4.05 7.80
C ALA A 281 20.41 4.84 6.74
N LEU A 282 19.71 4.16 5.83
CA LEU A 282 18.83 4.83 4.87
C LEU A 282 17.64 5.52 5.54
N GLY A 283 17.05 4.94 6.58
CA GLY A 283 15.98 5.57 7.36
C GLY A 283 16.43 6.87 8.03
N THR A 284 17.62 6.86 8.64
CA THR A 284 18.24 8.06 9.23
C THR A 284 18.55 9.11 8.16
N LEU A 285 19.09 8.69 7.02
CA LEU A 285 19.32 9.58 5.89
C LEU A 285 18.02 10.19 5.37
N ASN A 286 16.95 9.40 5.28
CA ASN A 286 15.61 9.87 4.92
C ASN A 286 15.09 10.94 5.87
N ILE A 287 15.25 10.74 7.18
CA ILE A 287 14.83 11.71 8.20
C ILE A 287 15.51 13.06 7.96
N VAL A 288 16.84 13.05 7.88
CA VAL A 288 17.65 14.28 7.76
C VAL A 288 17.46 14.93 6.38
N TYR A 289 17.64 14.16 5.31
CA TYR A 289 17.53 14.67 3.94
C TYR A 289 16.12 15.17 3.63
N GLY A 290 15.09 14.39 3.96
CA GLY A 290 13.70 14.77 3.76
C GLY A 290 13.34 16.06 4.49
N ALA A 291 13.81 16.23 5.74
CA ALA A 291 13.58 17.45 6.52
C ALA A 291 14.28 18.67 5.91
N LEU A 292 15.55 18.54 5.52
CA LEU A 292 16.30 19.64 4.88
C LEU A 292 15.66 20.04 3.54
N CYS A 293 15.24 19.07 2.73
CA CYS A 293 14.53 19.35 1.49
C CYS A 293 13.17 20.01 1.74
N ALA A 294 12.42 19.59 2.75
CA ALA A 294 11.14 20.20 3.13
C ALA A 294 11.31 21.67 3.53
N MET A 295 12.32 21.98 4.36
CA MET A 295 12.65 23.36 4.76
C MET A 295 13.00 24.26 3.58
N ALA A 296 13.56 23.70 2.51
CA ALA A 296 13.90 24.43 1.29
C ALA A 296 12.72 24.62 0.33
N GLN A 297 11.54 24.03 0.59
CA GLN A 297 10.38 24.17 -0.30
C GLN A 297 9.57 25.43 0.01
N ALA A 298 9.22 26.17 -1.04
CA ALA A 298 8.23 27.25 -0.98
C ALA A 298 6.80 26.78 -1.28
N ASP A 299 6.66 25.64 -1.98
CA ASP A 299 5.36 25.05 -2.31
C ASP A 299 4.87 24.15 -1.17
N MET A 300 3.64 24.40 -0.68
CA MET A 300 3.09 23.67 0.47
C MET A 300 2.91 22.18 0.18
N LYS A 301 2.45 21.78 -1.02
CA LYS A 301 2.28 20.36 -1.36
C LYS A 301 3.63 19.65 -1.43
N LYS A 302 4.68 20.29 -1.97
CA LYS A 302 6.05 19.75 -1.94
C LYS A 302 6.60 19.64 -0.54
N LEU A 303 6.37 20.66 0.30
CA LEU A 303 6.83 20.67 1.68
C LEU A 303 6.25 19.45 2.43
N VAL A 304 4.95 19.22 2.32
CA VAL A 304 4.27 18.06 2.94
C VAL A 304 4.74 16.74 2.32
N ALA A 305 5.04 16.70 1.02
CA ALA A 305 5.62 15.51 0.39
C ALA A 305 7.02 15.18 0.93
N TYR A 306 7.91 16.17 1.08
CA TYR A 306 9.24 15.94 1.65
C TYR A 306 9.22 15.65 3.15
N SER A 307 8.29 16.25 3.91
CA SER A 307 8.10 15.86 5.31
C SER A 307 7.63 14.41 5.41
N SER A 308 6.83 13.92 4.46
CA SER A 308 6.43 12.50 4.38
C SER A 308 7.62 11.57 4.18
N ILE A 309 8.59 11.94 3.33
CA ILE A 309 9.86 11.19 3.16
C ILE A 309 10.60 11.08 4.49
N SER A 310 10.67 12.18 5.25
CA SER A 310 11.30 12.22 6.57
C SER A 310 10.56 11.31 7.57
N HIS A 311 9.23 11.40 7.64
CA HIS A 311 8.41 10.58 8.53
C HIS A 311 8.49 9.09 8.22
N MET A 312 8.59 8.70 6.95
CA MET A 312 8.81 7.30 6.58
C MET A 312 10.19 6.78 6.97
N GLY A 313 11.19 7.66 7.10
CA GLY A 313 12.49 7.31 7.66
C GLY A 313 12.43 6.84 9.12
N TYR A 314 11.52 7.40 9.94
CA TYR A 314 11.27 6.89 11.30
C TYR A 314 10.66 5.50 11.32
N VAL A 315 9.79 5.20 10.35
CA VAL A 315 9.22 3.84 10.20
C VAL A 315 10.34 2.86 9.86
N MET A 316 11.22 3.20 8.91
CA MET A 316 12.38 2.38 8.57
C MET A 316 13.32 2.15 9.76
N LEU A 317 13.60 3.21 10.54
CA LEU A 317 14.46 3.12 11.71
C LEU A 317 13.84 2.24 12.82
N GLY A 318 12.53 2.37 13.05
CA GLY A 318 11.79 1.53 13.99
C GLY A 318 11.79 0.05 13.60
N MET A 319 11.63 -0.24 12.30
CA MET A 319 11.77 -1.60 11.78
C MET A 319 13.18 -2.15 12.04
N ALA A 320 14.21 -1.35 11.75
CA ALA A 320 15.61 -1.77 11.84
C ALA A 320 16.06 -2.27 13.22
N THR A 321 15.33 -1.98 14.30
CA THR A 321 15.69 -2.45 15.65
C THR A 321 15.45 -3.94 15.85
N LEU A 322 14.57 -4.56 15.05
CA LEU A 322 14.14 -5.95 15.20
C LEU A 322 13.56 -6.25 16.59
N THR A 323 13.06 -5.23 17.30
CA THR A 323 12.42 -5.34 18.61
C THR A 323 10.92 -5.11 18.50
N ALA A 324 10.15 -5.73 19.39
CA ALA A 324 8.70 -5.52 19.43
C ALA A 324 8.33 -4.03 19.60
N GLN A 325 9.06 -3.28 20.42
CA GLN A 325 8.86 -1.85 20.62
C GLN A 325 9.13 -1.04 19.36
N GLY A 326 10.19 -1.36 18.62
CA GLY A 326 10.53 -0.67 17.37
C GLY A 326 9.50 -0.93 16.27
N ILE A 327 9.07 -2.19 16.12
CA ILE A 327 8.02 -2.57 15.15
C ILE A 327 6.69 -1.91 15.52
N ASN A 328 6.29 -1.93 16.80
CA ASN A 328 5.08 -1.24 17.25
C ASN A 328 5.17 0.28 17.00
N GLY A 329 6.32 0.90 17.26
CA GLY A 329 6.57 2.30 16.95
C GLY A 329 6.50 2.60 15.45
N ALA A 330 7.02 1.71 14.60
CA ALA A 330 6.94 1.83 13.15
C ALA A 330 5.49 1.76 12.64
N VAL A 331 4.71 0.78 13.09
CA VAL A 331 3.28 0.63 12.73
C VAL A 331 2.45 1.80 13.27
N PHE A 332 2.71 2.25 14.50
CA PHE A 332 2.08 3.44 15.06
C PHE A 332 2.38 4.68 14.22
N GLN A 333 3.64 4.87 13.81
CA GLN A 333 4.05 5.98 12.97
C GLN A 333 3.44 5.88 11.57
N MET A 334 3.26 4.68 10.99
CA MET A 334 2.52 4.49 9.74
C MET A 334 1.09 5.03 9.86
N PHE A 335 0.38 4.66 10.94
CA PHE A 335 -0.99 5.13 11.17
C PHE A 335 -1.04 6.64 11.43
N ASN A 336 -0.22 7.14 12.36
CA ASN A 336 -0.17 8.55 12.76
C ASN A 336 0.22 9.47 11.60
N HIS A 337 1.25 9.09 10.84
CA HIS A 337 1.63 9.83 9.64
C HIS A 337 0.48 9.86 8.63
N GLY A 338 -0.21 8.73 8.41
CA GLY A 338 -1.33 8.64 7.49
C GLY A 338 -2.46 9.60 7.81
N THR A 339 -2.85 9.69 9.08
CA THR A 339 -3.89 10.62 9.54
C THR A 339 -3.43 12.07 9.52
N ILE A 340 -2.21 12.38 9.98
CA ILE A 340 -1.66 13.74 9.98
C ILE A 340 -1.55 14.29 8.55
N THR A 341 -0.97 13.54 7.61
CA THR A 341 -0.86 14.03 6.23
C THR A 341 -2.20 14.20 5.56
N ALA A 342 -3.17 13.33 5.87
CA ALA A 342 -4.51 13.47 5.33
C ALA A 342 -5.19 14.76 5.77
N MET A 343 -4.91 15.24 6.98
CA MET A 343 -5.43 16.53 7.48
C MET A 343 -4.67 17.75 6.94
N LEU A 344 -3.39 17.58 6.56
CA LEU A 344 -2.56 18.67 6.02
C LEU A 344 -2.84 18.95 4.53
N PHE A 345 -3.27 17.94 3.77
CA PHE A 345 -3.60 18.06 2.34
C PHE A 345 -5.04 18.52 2.11
#